data_AF-A0A516EZ45-F1
#
_entry.id   AF-A0A516EZ45-F1
#
_cell.length_a   1.000
_cell.length_b   1.000
_cell.length_c   1.000
_cell.angle_alpha   90.00
_cell.angle_beta   90.00
_cell.angle_gamma   90.00
#
_symmetry.space_group_name_H-M   'P 1'
#
loop_
_entity.id
_entity.type
_entity.pdbx_description
1 polymer ?
#
loop_
_entity_poly.entity_id
_entity_poly.type
_entity_poly.pdbx_seq_one_letter_code
_entity_poly.pdbx_strand_id
1 'polypeptide(L)'
;MKFPSSLFTLAFLSAASAMVQVCEYEPELVNDANTDYSGEPITIVSQDTTTVTFTVSQTWSDDLLCLIATDFKEDGSDVCPTIANAAPGEVAEYTADCVAGYATVDLYVYDPTFLDNTSPPDVADDCEQTDASKTYLYQYSIPCSAGSPDVCPTPEPSCGDLSFDFETTADVDAFLFGQEGVSGDNKFLKLNPDLLEVSKTIDIDSSATDVTFIFDFLSVDSMADDQKVFARLGDYYLNITSALDLPFASAKTEYFGEIEAKVEKVGFSSTVRATIKVPAEFYDTGVLSVGVRTTGSTSFSAGVDNVQVLMECTEGGTKAGGGGGDPHFQRWDREHSSFHGECDLVMVHSEKFHNNAGLDLHVRTTIEDYFSYIDSAALRVGDNTVEFHQKFFYLNGEKFTVADLPMTFGGDFKYTISDAAVEAGKNAKFYQYFKVDLHEDSSILFKYYKKFLTISVAGHANDFSDSVGLLGDYATGEMISRDGDIMTDFDEYGFEWQVNPEDAKLFMDARAPQLPFEQCRMPTAARPARRKLRGSDNALYEAAREACAHVKGGDFELCTDDVMTTGDVGLASIW
;
A
#
# COMPACT_ATOMS: atom_id res chain seq x y z
N MET A 1 18.37 74.78 -1.77
CA MET A 1 18.34 73.40 -1.23
C MET A 1 16.90 72.93 -1.12
N LYS A 2 16.43 72.17 -2.12
CA LYS A 2 15.25 71.30 -2.07
C LYS A 2 15.49 70.23 -3.14
N PHE A 3 15.85 69.03 -2.73
CA PHE A 3 15.87 67.84 -3.57
C PHE A 3 14.53 67.11 -3.41
N PRO A 4 13.94 66.57 -4.48
CA PRO A 4 12.85 65.60 -4.37
C PRO A 4 13.44 64.19 -4.29
N SER A 5 13.12 63.45 -3.23
CA SER A 5 13.43 62.02 -3.12
C SER A 5 12.22 61.21 -3.57
N SER A 6 12.44 60.37 -4.58
CA SER A 6 11.48 59.40 -5.11
C SER A 6 11.03 58.38 -4.06
N LEU A 7 9.73 58.13 -3.98
CA LEU A 7 9.16 56.97 -3.30
C LEU A 7 9.56 55.69 -4.05
N PHE A 8 10.31 54.83 -3.36
CA PHE A 8 10.45 53.42 -3.71
C PHE A 8 9.21 52.69 -3.17
N THR A 9 8.34 52.23 -4.06
CA THR A 9 7.27 51.29 -3.73
C THR A 9 7.90 49.91 -3.63
N LEU A 10 8.09 49.39 -2.42
CA LEU A 10 8.36 47.96 -2.23
C LEU A 10 7.08 47.20 -2.60
N ALA A 11 7.15 46.45 -3.70
CA ALA A 11 6.20 45.39 -3.97
C ALA A 11 6.42 44.30 -2.91
N PHE A 12 5.47 44.16 -1.98
CA PHE A 12 5.34 42.94 -1.20
C PHE A 12 5.03 41.81 -2.18
N LEU A 13 5.98 40.90 -2.39
CA LEU A 13 5.64 39.57 -2.88
C LEU A 13 4.75 38.94 -1.81
N SER A 14 3.47 38.83 -2.11
CA SER A 14 2.59 37.88 -1.45
C SER A 14 3.22 36.52 -1.64
N ALA A 15 3.64 35.87 -0.55
CA ALA A 15 3.80 34.43 -0.57
C ALA A 15 2.46 33.86 -1.08
N ALA A 16 2.50 33.12 -2.18
CA ALA A 16 1.38 32.26 -2.52
C ALA A 16 1.26 31.27 -1.37
N SER A 17 0.24 31.45 -0.54
CA SER A 17 -0.23 30.38 0.34
C SER A 17 -0.45 29.19 -0.57
N ALA A 18 0.23 28.07 -0.32
CA ALA A 18 -0.21 26.80 -0.85
C ALA A 18 -1.67 26.68 -0.44
N MET A 19 -2.57 26.76 -1.42
CA MET A 19 -3.96 26.42 -1.20
C MET A 19 -3.97 24.91 -1.10
N VAL A 20 -4.05 24.40 0.13
CA VAL A 20 -4.44 23.02 0.37
C VAL A 20 -5.83 22.87 -0.25
N GLN A 21 -5.97 21.99 -1.24
CA GLN A 21 -7.28 21.61 -1.75
C GLN A 21 -7.93 20.76 -0.66
N VAL A 22 -8.76 21.41 0.16
CA VAL A 22 -9.54 20.75 1.20
C VAL A 22 -10.66 20.01 0.50
N CYS A 23 -10.72 18.69 0.65
CA CYS A 23 -11.90 17.92 0.25
C CYS A 23 -13.01 18.23 1.26
N GLU A 24 -14.00 19.03 0.86
CA GLU A 24 -15.10 19.48 1.74
C GLU A 24 -16.21 18.41 1.92
N TYR A 25 -15.90 17.11 1.85
CA TYR A 25 -16.89 16.04 1.95
C TYR A 25 -16.67 15.23 3.24
N GLU A 26 -17.17 15.77 4.36
CA GLU A 26 -17.22 15.08 5.64
C GLU A 26 -18.58 14.36 5.81
N PRO A 27 -18.66 13.26 6.57
CA PRO A 27 -19.94 12.67 6.95
C PRO A 27 -20.81 13.70 7.68
N GLU A 28 -22.04 13.93 7.21
CA GLU A 28 -22.96 14.86 7.86
C GLU A 28 -23.86 14.10 8.84
N LEU A 29 -23.83 14.47 10.13
CA LEU A 29 -24.77 13.99 11.12
C LEU A 29 -26.15 14.65 10.90
N VAL A 30 -27.11 13.88 10.40
CA VAL A 30 -28.45 14.36 10.01
C VAL A 30 -29.44 14.33 11.18
N ASN A 31 -29.31 13.36 12.07
CA ASN A 31 -30.15 13.22 13.25
C ASN A 31 -29.29 12.79 14.44
N ASP A 32 -29.40 13.55 15.51
CA ASP A 32 -28.69 13.32 16.76
C ASP A 32 -29.69 13.14 17.91
N ALA A 33 -29.57 12.01 18.61
CA ALA A 33 -30.28 11.79 19.86
C ALA A 33 -29.54 12.41 21.06
N ASN A 34 -28.20 12.55 21.00
CA ASN A 34 -27.32 13.19 22.00
C ASN A 34 -25.84 13.20 21.50
N THR A 35 -25.24 14.38 21.21
CA THR A 35 -23.81 14.53 20.80
C THR A 35 -22.82 14.29 21.96
N ASP A 36 -22.85 13.11 22.58
CA ASP A 36 -21.89 12.68 23.61
C ASP A 36 -20.89 11.66 23.02
N TYR A 37 -20.06 12.11 22.07
CA TYR A 37 -18.90 11.36 21.58
C TYR A 37 -17.63 12.21 21.57
N SER A 38 -16.48 11.58 21.78
CA SER A 38 -15.17 12.25 21.95
C SER A 38 -14.35 12.38 20.66
N GLY A 39 -14.83 11.82 19.56
CA GLY A 39 -14.24 11.88 18.22
C GLY A 39 -15.24 11.42 17.17
N GLU A 40 -15.01 11.71 15.89
CA GLU A 40 -15.95 11.36 14.83
C GLU A 40 -16.14 9.84 14.74
N PRO A 41 -17.37 9.32 14.89
CA PRO A 41 -17.65 7.89 14.81
C PRO A 41 -17.52 7.30 13.41
N ILE A 42 -17.56 8.12 12.36
CA ILE A 42 -17.45 7.69 10.97
C ILE A 42 -16.33 8.48 10.28
N THR A 43 -15.44 7.76 9.60
CA THR A 43 -14.42 8.34 8.72
C THR A 43 -14.56 7.75 7.32
N ILE A 44 -14.45 8.58 6.28
CA ILE A 44 -14.48 8.13 4.89
C ILE A 44 -13.11 7.55 4.51
N VAL A 45 -13.10 6.36 3.92
CA VAL A 45 -11.89 5.70 3.40
C VAL A 45 -11.75 5.98 1.91
N SER A 46 -12.79 5.70 1.13
CA SER A 46 -12.78 5.89 -0.32
C SER A 46 -14.20 6.10 -0.84
N GLN A 47 -14.33 6.77 -1.98
CA GLN A 47 -15.64 7.10 -2.55
C GLN A 47 -15.60 7.09 -4.06
N ASP A 48 -16.71 6.67 -4.68
CA ASP A 48 -16.97 6.81 -6.10
C ASP A 48 -18.44 7.20 -6.35
N THR A 49 -18.87 7.26 -7.61
CA THR A 49 -20.23 7.71 -7.95
C THR A 49 -21.36 6.78 -7.49
N THR A 50 -21.03 5.55 -7.14
CA THR A 50 -21.96 4.44 -6.86
C THR A 50 -21.82 3.88 -5.44
N THR A 51 -20.65 3.97 -4.83
CA THR A 51 -20.36 3.44 -3.50
C THR A 51 -19.45 4.36 -2.68
N VAL A 52 -19.52 4.21 -1.35
CA VAL A 52 -18.61 4.85 -0.40
C VAL A 52 -18.15 3.85 0.64
N THR A 53 -16.84 3.74 0.84
CA THR A 53 -16.22 2.97 1.92
C THR A 53 -15.92 3.89 3.09
N PHE A 54 -16.28 3.45 4.29
CA PHE A 54 -16.12 4.21 5.53
C PHE A 54 -15.80 3.28 6.70
N THR A 55 -15.10 3.82 7.71
CA THR A 55 -14.86 3.13 8.97
C THR A 55 -15.84 3.58 10.05
N VAL A 56 -16.11 2.70 11.00
CA VAL A 56 -16.89 2.96 12.20
C VAL A 56 -15.97 2.85 13.40
N SER A 57 -15.98 3.87 14.25
CA SER A 57 -15.20 3.95 15.48
C SER A 57 -16.10 4.06 16.71
N GLN A 58 -15.76 3.32 17.77
CA GLN A 58 -16.31 3.56 19.08
C GLN A 58 -15.67 4.82 19.66
N THR A 59 -16.47 5.87 19.84
CA THR A 59 -16.00 7.13 20.43
C THR A 59 -16.88 7.66 21.57
N TRP A 60 -17.87 6.88 22.03
CA TRP A 60 -18.84 7.27 23.06
C TRP A 60 -18.41 6.95 24.50
N SER A 61 -17.52 5.98 24.71
CA SER A 61 -17.08 5.57 26.05
C SER A 61 -15.61 5.19 26.08
N ASP A 62 -14.93 5.53 27.16
CA ASP A 62 -13.58 5.07 27.48
C ASP A 62 -13.54 3.61 27.99
N ASP A 63 -14.67 2.90 27.92
CA ASP A 63 -14.81 1.47 28.20
C ASP A 63 -15.43 0.73 26.99
N LEU A 64 -15.54 -0.59 27.08
CA LEU A 64 -16.21 -1.42 26.08
C LEU A 64 -17.70 -1.07 26.02
N LEU A 65 -18.20 -0.79 24.82
CA LEU A 65 -19.64 -0.73 24.60
C LEU A 65 -20.20 -2.12 24.34
N CYS A 66 -21.39 -2.38 24.88
CA CYS A 66 -22.02 -3.67 24.68
C CYS A 66 -22.29 -3.98 23.21
N LEU A 67 -22.83 -3.03 22.43
CA LEU A 67 -23.16 -3.27 21.02
C LEU A 67 -23.17 -1.97 20.19
N ILE A 68 -22.59 -2.04 18.99
CA ILE A 68 -22.77 -1.08 17.90
C ILE A 68 -23.36 -1.86 16.71
N ALA A 69 -24.53 -1.44 16.23
CA ALA A 69 -25.12 -1.96 15.00
C ALA A 69 -25.09 -0.85 13.93
N THR A 70 -24.63 -1.21 12.73
CA THR A 70 -24.45 -0.27 11.62
C THR A 70 -25.38 -0.66 10.49
N ASP A 71 -26.45 0.10 10.28
CA ASP A 71 -27.44 -0.12 9.22
C ASP A 71 -27.14 0.73 7.98
N PHE A 72 -27.05 0.09 6.82
CA PHE A 72 -26.77 0.73 5.54
C PHE A 72 -27.19 -0.18 4.37
N LYS A 73 -27.02 0.30 3.13
CA LYS A 73 -27.29 -0.49 1.93
C LYS A 73 -26.03 -1.06 1.32
N GLU A 74 -26.05 -2.34 1.01
CA GLU A 74 -25.01 -3.06 0.29
C GLU A 74 -25.67 -3.90 -0.82
N ASP A 75 -25.18 -3.81 -2.06
CA ASP A 75 -25.71 -4.56 -3.21
C ASP A 75 -27.25 -4.45 -3.39
N GLY A 76 -27.78 -3.26 -3.11
CA GLY A 76 -29.19 -2.89 -3.22
C GLY A 76 -30.08 -3.42 -2.08
N SER A 77 -29.49 -4.03 -1.05
CA SER A 77 -30.19 -4.61 0.10
C SER A 77 -29.80 -3.89 1.39
N ASP A 78 -30.74 -3.74 2.32
CA ASP A 78 -30.44 -3.24 3.66
C ASP A 78 -29.69 -4.34 4.45
N VAL A 79 -28.60 -3.95 5.11
CA VAL A 79 -27.75 -4.82 5.93
C VAL A 79 -27.44 -4.12 7.26
N CYS A 80 -27.41 -4.89 8.35
CA CYS A 80 -27.12 -4.36 9.69
C CYS A 80 -26.12 -5.22 10.47
N PRO A 81 -24.82 -5.21 10.10
CA PRO A 81 -23.77 -5.84 10.89
C PRO A 81 -23.67 -5.26 12.31
N THR A 82 -23.28 -6.12 13.26
CA THR A 82 -23.20 -5.77 14.68
C THR A 82 -21.82 -6.11 15.26
N ILE A 83 -21.24 -5.18 16.01
CA ILE A 83 -20.03 -5.38 16.81
C ILE A 83 -20.42 -5.42 18.28
N ALA A 84 -20.07 -6.52 18.96
CA ALA A 84 -20.31 -6.69 20.39
C ALA A 84 -19.01 -6.47 21.20
N ASN A 85 -19.13 -5.90 22.40
CA ASN A 85 -17.97 -5.51 23.22
C ASN A 85 -17.00 -4.59 22.47
N ALA A 86 -17.53 -3.59 21.76
CA ALA A 86 -16.77 -2.65 20.96
C ALA A 86 -15.81 -1.84 21.84
N ALA A 87 -14.50 -2.02 21.62
CA ALA A 87 -13.47 -1.25 22.30
C ALA A 87 -13.31 0.16 21.70
N PRO A 88 -12.79 1.14 22.46
CA PRO A 88 -12.46 2.47 21.95
C PRO A 88 -11.65 2.46 20.64
N GLY A 89 -11.97 3.35 19.70
CA GLY A 89 -11.29 3.46 18.40
C GLY A 89 -12.00 2.70 17.28
N GLU A 90 -11.29 2.45 16.18
CA GLU A 90 -11.87 1.82 15.00
C GLU A 90 -12.25 0.35 15.25
N VAL A 91 -13.48 -0.01 14.85
CA VAL A 91 -14.06 -1.34 15.10
C VAL A 91 -14.54 -2.06 13.84
N ALA A 92 -14.74 -1.36 12.73
CA ALA A 92 -15.16 -1.97 11.46
C ALA A 92 -14.94 -1.02 10.26
N GLU A 93 -14.81 -1.60 9.08
CA GLU A 93 -14.88 -0.94 7.78
C GLU A 93 -16.03 -1.54 6.96
N TYR A 94 -16.79 -0.69 6.27
CA TYR A 94 -17.93 -1.09 5.43
C TYR A 94 -17.96 -0.30 4.12
N THR A 95 -18.61 -0.86 3.10
CA THR A 95 -18.90 -0.18 1.83
C THR A 95 -20.41 -0.08 1.64
N ALA A 96 -20.92 1.14 1.52
CA ALA A 96 -22.34 1.40 1.29
C ALA A 96 -22.65 1.89 -0.12
N ASP A 97 -23.82 1.48 -0.62
CA ASP A 97 -24.40 1.94 -1.87
C ASP A 97 -24.87 3.39 -1.78
N CYS A 98 -24.62 4.12 -2.84
CA CYS A 98 -25.00 5.52 -2.98
C CYS A 98 -26.33 5.66 -3.69
N VAL A 99 -27.30 6.26 -3.01
CA VAL A 99 -28.61 6.59 -3.56
C VAL A 99 -28.71 8.10 -3.71
N ALA A 100 -28.77 8.56 -4.96
CA ALA A 100 -28.82 9.99 -5.31
C ALA A 100 -27.61 10.80 -4.79
N GLY A 101 -26.42 10.19 -4.80
CA GLY A 101 -25.14 10.84 -4.48
C GLY A 101 -24.73 10.74 -3.01
N TYR A 102 -25.50 10.05 -2.18
CA TYR A 102 -25.23 9.85 -0.76
C TYR A 102 -25.52 8.41 -0.33
N ALA A 103 -24.77 7.91 0.65
CA ALA A 103 -25.14 6.77 1.46
C ALA A 103 -25.75 7.24 2.78
N THR A 104 -26.83 6.59 3.22
CA THR A 104 -27.38 6.79 4.56
C THR A 104 -26.88 5.66 5.44
N VAL A 105 -26.30 6.03 6.59
CA VAL A 105 -25.73 5.09 7.55
C VAL A 105 -26.29 5.40 8.94
N ASP A 106 -26.96 4.43 9.54
CA ASP A 106 -27.57 4.54 10.85
C ASP A 106 -26.77 3.73 11.87
N LEU A 107 -26.23 4.39 12.90
CA LEU A 107 -25.53 3.75 14.01
C LEU A 107 -26.45 3.62 15.21
N TYR A 108 -26.77 2.38 15.59
CA TYR A 108 -27.47 2.07 16.84
C TYR A 108 -26.45 1.67 17.90
N VAL A 109 -26.30 2.51 18.91
CA VAL A 109 -25.30 2.33 19.97
C VAL A 109 -26.01 1.98 21.26
N TYR A 110 -25.71 0.81 21.81
CA TYR A 110 -26.33 0.27 23.01
C TYR A 110 -25.30 0.00 24.11
N ASP A 111 -25.60 0.52 25.29
CA ASP A 111 -24.91 0.13 26.52
C ASP A 111 -25.83 0.22 27.75
N PRO A 112 -25.87 -0.79 28.64
CA PRO A 112 -26.71 -0.76 29.83
C PRO A 112 -26.36 0.35 30.83
N THR A 113 -25.14 0.89 30.76
CA THR A 113 -24.70 2.00 31.63
C THR A 113 -25.20 3.37 31.16
N PHE A 114 -25.67 3.47 29.91
CA PHE A 114 -26.22 4.72 29.39
C PHE A 114 -27.46 5.17 30.18
N LEU A 115 -27.71 6.48 30.16
CA LEU A 115 -28.94 7.03 30.73
C LEU A 115 -30.15 6.57 29.90
N ASP A 116 -31.30 6.43 30.56
CA ASP A 116 -32.55 6.06 29.89
C ASP A 116 -32.88 7.08 28.79
N ASN A 117 -32.90 6.62 27.54
CA ASN A 117 -33.34 7.37 26.40
C ASN A 117 -34.86 7.59 26.51
N THR A 118 -35.26 8.84 26.71
CA THR A 118 -36.67 9.23 26.85
C THR A 118 -37.45 9.19 25.53
N SER A 119 -36.75 9.09 24.41
CA SER A 119 -37.30 8.88 23.06
C SER A 119 -36.51 7.77 22.35
N PRO A 120 -36.70 6.49 22.76
CA PRO A 120 -36.02 5.35 22.16
C PRO A 120 -36.15 5.32 20.64
N PRO A 121 -35.06 5.01 19.90
CA PRO A 121 -35.14 4.86 18.45
C PRO A 121 -35.93 3.60 18.09
N ASP A 122 -36.51 3.61 16.89
CA ASP A 122 -37.05 2.41 16.27
C ASP A 122 -35.87 1.69 15.60
N VAL A 123 -35.40 0.60 16.23
CA VAL A 123 -34.26 -0.17 15.73
C VAL A 123 -34.72 -1.03 14.57
N ALA A 124 -34.03 -0.95 13.43
CA ALA A 124 -34.41 -1.67 12.22
C ALA A 124 -34.60 -3.18 12.46
N ASP A 125 -35.55 -3.80 11.76
CA ASP A 125 -35.98 -5.18 11.99
C ASP A 125 -34.85 -6.21 11.74
N ASP A 126 -33.90 -5.86 10.89
CA ASP A 126 -32.72 -6.62 10.50
C ASP A 126 -31.51 -6.38 11.42
N CYS A 127 -31.56 -5.36 12.28
CA CYS A 127 -30.59 -5.15 13.35
C CYS A 127 -30.90 -5.99 14.59
N GLU A 128 -29.87 -6.27 15.41
CA GLU A 128 -30.05 -6.94 16.69
C GLU A 128 -30.87 -6.08 17.67
N GLN A 129 -31.98 -6.64 18.15
CA GLN A 129 -32.89 -5.96 19.07
C GLN A 129 -32.32 -5.95 20.49
N THR A 130 -32.06 -4.74 21.00
CA THR A 130 -31.53 -4.48 22.35
C THR A 130 -32.58 -3.79 23.24
N ASP A 131 -32.23 -3.44 24.47
CA ASP A 131 -33.11 -2.59 25.29
C ASP A 131 -33.13 -1.18 24.70
N ALA A 132 -34.16 -0.87 23.91
CA ALA A 132 -34.30 0.41 23.22
C ALA A 132 -34.24 1.62 24.17
N SER A 133 -34.56 1.46 25.46
CA SER A 133 -34.42 2.53 26.45
C SER A 133 -32.96 2.88 26.78
N LYS A 134 -32.01 2.05 26.34
CA LYS A 134 -30.56 2.21 26.49
C LYS A 134 -29.84 2.33 25.15
N THR A 135 -30.59 2.53 24.07
CA THR A 135 -30.06 2.63 22.70
C THR A 135 -30.20 4.06 22.19
N TYR A 136 -29.14 4.56 21.55
CA TYR A 136 -29.11 5.85 20.87
C TYR A 136 -28.88 5.63 19.37
N LEU A 137 -29.49 6.48 18.55
CA LEU A 137 -29.38 6.44 17.09
C LEU A 137 -28.63 7.68 16.60
N TYR A 138 -27.64 7.46 15.74
CA TYR A 138 -26.92 8.49 15.02
C TYR A 138 -27.07 8.23 13.53
N GLN A 139 -27.70 9.16 12.81
CA GLN A 139 -27.95 9.00 11.37
C GLN A 139 -27.00 9.89 10.58
N TYR A 140 -26.17 9.27 9.74
CA TYR A 140 -25.19 9.93 8.91
C TYR A 140 -25.63 9.93 7.44
N SER A 141 -25.37 11.04 6.77
CA SER A 141 -25.42 11.16 5.32
C SER A 141 -23.99 11.32 4.82
N ILE A 142 -23.47 10.27 4.18
CA ILE A 142 -22.11 10.22 3.65
C ILE A 142 -22.15 10.52 2.15
N PRO A 143 -21.54 11.61 1.66
CA PRO A 143 -21.49 11.92 0.23
C PRO A 143 -20.65 10.88 -0.52
N CYS A 144 -20.93 10.58 -1.79
CA CYS A 144 -20.14 9.61 -2.56
C CYS A 144 -19.26 10.25 -3.66
N SER A 145 -19.62 11.44 -4.13
CA SER A 145 -18.80 12.42 -4.88
C SER A 145 -19.74 13.37 -5.62
N ALA A 146 -19.42 14.66 -5.65
CA ALA A 146 -20.12 15.63 -6.49
C ALA A 146 -19.51 15.72 -7.90
N GLY A 147 -19.60 14.66 -8.71
CA GLY A 147 -19.42 14.75 -10.17
C GLY A 147 -18.02 15.18 -10.68
N SER A 148 -16.97 14.97 -9.89
CA SER A 148 -15.56 15.04 -10.30
C SER A 148 -14.82 13.91 -9.55
N PRO A 149 -13.93 13.13 -10.21
CA PRO A 149 -13.15 12.09 -9.55
C PRO A 149 -12.00 12.73 -8.76
N ASP A 150 -12.31 13.63 -7.84
CA ASP A 150 -11.35 14.10 -6.86
C ASP A 150 -11.49 13.15 -5.66
N VAL A 151 -10.76 12.05 -5.71
CA VAL A 151 -10.56 11.12 -4.59
C VAL A 151 -10.02 11.95 -3.43
N CYS A 152 -10.68 11.91 -2.27
CA CYS A 152 -10.13 12.48 -1.05
C CYS A 152 -8.75 11.84 -0.83
N PRO A 153 -7.64 12.58 -0.85
CA PRO A 153 -6.36 12.00 -0.54
C PRO A 153 -6.39 11.66 0.95
N THR A 154 -6.66 10.40 1.29
CA THR A 154 -6.17 9.84 2.54
C THR A 154 -4.65 10.01 2.47
N PRO A 155 -4.03 10.71 3.43
CA PRO A 155 -2.58 10.79 3.47
C PRO A 155 -2.06 9.37 3.41
N GLU A 156 -1.33 9.01 2.33
CA GLU A 156 -0.73 7.68 2.29
C GLU A 156 0.18 7.57 3.54
N PRO A 157 -0.02 6.54 4.38
CA PRO A 157 0.80 6.39 5.55
C PRO A 157 2.24 6.23 5.08
N SER A 158 3.09 7.20 5.43
CA SER A 158 4.51 7.07 5.17
C SER A 158 5.10 6.11 6.18
N CYS A 159 5.76 5.04 5.73
CA CYS A 159 6.56 4.18 6.57
C CYS A 159 7.56 5.01 7.42
N GLY A 160 7.22 5.19 8.69
CA GLY A 160 7.98 6.02 9.60
C GLY A 160 7.55 5.78 11.04
N ASP A 161 8.52 5.86 11.94
CA ASP A 161 8.26 5.71 13.37
C ASP A 161 7.34 6.83 13.86
N LEU A 162 6.27 6.44 14.55
CA LEU A 162 5.44 7.38 15.29
C LEU A 162 5.94 7.47 16.72
N SER A 163 6.00 8.68 17.28
CA SER A 163 6.44 8.92 18.65
C SER A 163 5.63 10.05 19.28
N PHE A 164 5.13 9.81 20.49
CA PHE A 164 4.37 10.75 21.30
C PHE A 164 5.00 10.81 22.71
N ASP A 165 5.50 11.98 23.09
CA ASP A 165 6.10 12.23 24.41
C ASP A 165 5.18 13.06 25.34
N PHE A 166 4.00 13.45 24.85
CA PHE A 166 2.96 14.17 25.61
C PHE A 166 3.42 15.48 26.25
N GLU A 167 4.47 16.10 25.72
CA GLU A 167 4.91 17.43 26.16
C GLU A 167 4.03 18.53 25.55
N THR A 168 3.26 18.20 24.49
CA THR A 168 2.31 19.10 23.84
C THR A 168 0.86 18.63 23.99
N THR A 169 -0.08 19.57 23.94
CA THR A 169 -1.51 19.22 23.93
C THR A 169 -1.91 18.48 22.65
N ALA A 170 -1.19 18.70 21.54
CA ALA A 170 -1.45 18.01 20.28
C ALA A 170 -1.22 16.50 20.40
N ASP A 171 -0.21 16.08 21.17
CA ASP A 171 0.05 14.65 21.43
C ASP A 171 -1.07 14.03 22.27
N VAL A 172 -1.63 14.79 23.23
CA VAL A 172 -2.76 14.34 24.05
C VAL A 172 -4.03 14.22 23.22
N ASP A 173 -4.32 15.25 22.42
CA ASP A 173 -5.51 15.33 21.55
C ASP A 173 -5.46 14.28 20.42
N ALA A 174 -4.29 13.75 20.10
CA ALA A 174 -4.10 12.69 19.10
C ALA A 174 -4.59 11.30 19.59
N PHE A 175 -4.94 11.15 20.86
CA PHE A 175 -5.48 9.90 21.44
C PHE A 175 -6.95 10.09 21.81
N LEU A 176 -7.76 9.09 21.47
CA LEU A 176 -9.16 9.04 21.87
C LEU A 176 -9.24 8.94 23.41
N PHE A 177 -10.11 9.78 23.98
CA PHE A 177 -10.26 10.02 25.43
C PHE A 177 -9.00 10.55 26.13
N GLY A 178 -8.03 11.07 25.37
CA GLY A 178 -6.80 11.62 25.93
C GLY A 178 -7.04 12.77 26.91
N GLN A 179 -6.40 12.70 28.07
CA GLN A 179 -6.36 13.79 29.06
C GLN A 179 -4.95 13.98 29.58
N GLU A 180 -4.53 15.24 29.76
CA GLU A 180 -3.22 15.56 30.30
C GLU A 180 -3.15 15.20 31.80
N GLY A 181 -2.14 14.41 32.16
CA GLY A 181 -1.71 14.15 33.54
C GLY A 181 -0.39 14.86 33.83
N VAL A 182 -0.23 15.35 35.06
CA VAL A 182 0.97 16.10 35.48
C VAL A 182 1.47 15.57 36.82
N SER A 183 2.75 15.24 36.88
CA SER A 183 3.44 14.87 38.13
C SER A 183 4.82 15.50 38.18
N GLY A 184 4.98 16.54 39.02
CA GLY A 184 6.20 17.33 39.04
C GLY A 184 6.34 18.15 37.77
N ASP A 185 7.47 17.99 37.07
CA ASP A 185 7.74 18.64 35.78
C ASP A 185 7.37 17.75 34.57
N ASN A 186 6.92 16.50 34.80
CA ASN A 186 6.59 15.57 33.74
C ASN A 186 5.10 15.63 33.38
N LYS A 187 4.82 15.55 32.08
CA LYS A 187 3.49 15.36 31.52
C LYS A 187 3.34 13.93 30.99
N PHE A 188 2.10 13.46 30.92
CA PHE A 188 1.78 12.12 30.43
C PHE A 188 0.31 12.03 30.05
N LEU A 189 -0.05 11.00 29.31
CA LEU A 189 -1.43 10.65 29.02
C LEU A 189 -2.07 9.96 30.23
N LYS A 190 -3.09 10.58 30.83
CA LYS A 190 -3.64 10.20 32.14
C LYS A 190 -4.49 8.93 32.06
N LEU A 191 -4.40 8.10 33.10
CA LEU A 191 -5.28 6.95 33.38
C LEU A 191 -5.73 6.96 34.84
N ASN A 192 -7.03 6.74 35.09
CA ASN A 192 -7.60 6.67 36.45
C ASN A 192 -8.93 5.88 36.45
N PRO A 193 -9.60 5.67 37.60
CA PRO A 193 -10.86 4.92 37.64
C PRO A 193 -12.04 5.54 36.88
N ASP A 194 -11.94 6.82 36.51
CA ASP A 194 -12.94 7.56 35.74
C ASP A 194 -12.52 7.76 34.26
N LEU A 195 -11.35 7.22 33.88
CA LEU A 195 -10.74 7.24 32.55
C LEU A 195 -9.99 5.92 32.35
N LEU A 196 -10.73 4.89 31.99
CA LEU A 196 -10.31 3.50 32.03
C LEU A 196 -9.35 3.14 30.89
N GLU A 197 -9.55 3.71 29.70
CA GLU A 197 -8.75 3.44 28.52
C GLU A 197 -8.50 4.69 27.68
N VAL A 198 -7.28 4.81 27.19
CA VAL A 198 -6.90 5.75 26.12
C VAL A 198 -6.41 4.93 24.93
N SER A 199 -6.77 5.35 23.73
CA SER A 199 -6.49 4.57 22.52
C SER A 199 -6.17 5.44 21.33
N LYS A 200 -5.57 4.83 20.32
CA LYS A 200 -5.27 5.46 19.05
C LYS A 200 -5.35 4.41 17.93
N THR A 201 -6.06 4.74 16.86
CA THR A 201 -5.95 4.05 15.58
C THR A 201 -4.78 4.64 14.80
N ILE A 202 -3.95 3.78 14.24
CA ILE A 202 -2.72 4.15 13.55
C ILE A 202 -2.75 3.52 12.17
N ASP A 203 -2.59 4.33 11.13
CA ASP A 203 -2.37 3.83 9.78
C ASP A 203 -0.99 3.17 9.69
N ILE A 204 -0.97 1.92 9.22
CA ILE A 204 0.23 1.12 9.02
C ILE A 204 0.53 1.08 7.53
N ASP A 205 1.74 1.49 7.16
CA ASP A 205 2.21 1.41 5.78
C ASP A 205 2.17 -0.05 5.30
N SER A 206 1.61 -0.28 4.12
CA SER A 206 1.53 -1.62 3.50
C SER A 206 2.88 -2.33 3.33
N SER A 207 3.99 -1.60 3.39
CA SER A 207 5.36 -2.12 3.36
C SER A 207 5.92 -2.54 4.72
N ALA A 208 5.20 -2.31 5.82
CA ALA A 208 5.58 -2.74 7.17
C ALA A 208 5.70 -4.27 7.25
N THR A 209 6.90 -4.78 7.53
CA THR A 209 7.13 -6.22 7.78
C THR A 209 7.10 -6.59 9.24
N ASP A 210 7.51 -5.66 10.11
CA ASP A 210 7.39 -5.82 11.55
C ASP A 210 6.91 -4.51 12.18
N VAL A 211 5.92 -4.61 13.07
CA VAL A 211 5.42 -3.47 13.85
C VAL A 211 5.71 -3.73 15.33
N THR A 212 6.28 -2.73 16.00
CA THR A 212 6.56 -2.78 17.45
C THR A 212 5.87 -1.62 18.16
N PHE A 213 4.98 -1.94 19.09
CA PHE A 213 4.34 -0.96 19.97
C PHE A 213 5.11 -0.83 21.28
N ILE A 214 5.50 0.39 21.62
CA ILE A 214 6.30 0.72 22.81
C ILE A 214 5.58 1.80 23.61
N PHE A 215 5.57 1.68 24.92
CA PHE A 215 5.17 2.78 25.79
C PHE A 215 5.78 2.66 27.18
N ASP A 216 5.90 3.78 27.87
CA ASP A 216 6.25 3.85 29.28
C ASP A 216 4.97 4.01 30.11
N PHE A 217 4.72 3.06 31.01
CA PHE A 217 3.68 3.18 32.03
C PHE A 217 4.26 3.84 33.29
N LEU A 218 3.60 4.89 33.76
CA LEU A 218 3.97 5.65 34.95
C LEU A 218 2.93 5.43 36.05
N SER A 219 3.37 4.82 37.15
CA SER A 219 2.59 4.78 38.39
C SER A 219 2.94 5.99 39.25
N VAL A 220 2.01 6.95 39.43
CA VAL A 220 2.25 8.12 40.29
C VAL A 220 2.07 7.75 41.77
N ASP A 221 1.09 6.90 42.05
CA ASP A 221 0.85 6.32 43.37
C ASP A 221 1.17 4.81 43.39
N SER A 222 1.20 4.18 44.57
CA SER A 222 1.31 2.72 44.66
C SER A 222 0.05 2.06 44.12
N MET A 223 0.20 1.18 43.12
CA MET A 223 -0.92 0.38 42.63
C MET A 223 -1.48 -0.52 43.74
N ALA A 224 -2.80 -0.57 43.85
CA ALA A 224 -3.50 -1.48 44.75
C ALA A 224 -3.55 -2.90 44.17
N ASP A 225 -3.74 -3.92 45.03
CA ASP A 225 -3.72 -5.33 44.63
C ASP A 225 -4.86 -5.71 43.65
N ASP A 226 -5.95 -4.94 43.61
CA ASP A 226 -7.06 -5.15 42.66
C ASP A 226 -6.85 -4.43 41.32
N GLN A 227 -5.82 -3.58 41.22
CA GLN A 227 -5.55 -2.81 40.03
C GLN A 227 -4.79 -3.62 38.99
N LYS A 228 -5.20 -3.46 37.74
CA LYS A 228 -4.56 -4.11 36.60
C LYS A 228 -4.33 -3.12 35.49
N VAL A 229 -3.26 -3.36 34.73
CA VAL A 229 -2.91 -2.63 33.52
C VAL A 229 -2.91 -3.60 32.35
N PHE A 230 -3.53 -3.17 31.26
CA PHE A 230 -3.60 -3.90 30.02
C PHE A 230 -3.05 -3.05 28.88
N ALA A 231 -2.20 -3.64 28.04
CA ALA A 231 -1.94 -3.10 26.71
C ALA A 231 -2.95 -3.72 25.75
N ARG A 232 -3.55 -2.94 24.86
CA ARG A 232 -4.50 -3.43 23.85
C ARG A 232 -3.88 -3.37 22.47
N LEU A 233 -4.11 -4.43 21.69
CA LEU A 233 -3.86 -4.53 20.25
C LEU A 233 -5.14 -5.03 19.58
N GLY A 234 -5.76 -4.24 18.71
CA GLY A 234 -7.10 -4.54 18.17
C GLY A 234 -8.10 -4.77 19.31
N ASP A 235 -8.75 -5.93 19.34
CA ASP A 235 -9.69 -6.33 20.40
C ASP A 235 -9.03 -7.13 21.55
N TYR A 236 -7.70 -7.31 21.53
CA TYR A 236 -7.00 -8.17 22.47
C TYR A 236 -6.36 -7.38 23.61
N TYR A 237 -6.70 -7.74 24.85
CA TYR A 237 -6.16 -7.14 26.06
C TYR A 237 -5.07 -7.99 26.71
N LEU A 238 -3.84 -7.48 26.70
CA LEU A 238 -2.66 -8.11 27.27
C LEU A 238 -2.45 -7.62 28.70
N ASN A 239 -2.68 -8.49 29.69
CA ASN A 239 -2.50 -8.14 31.10
C ASN A 239 -1.00 -8.05 31.46
N ILE A 240 -0.47 -6.83 31.54
CA ILE A 240 0.94 -6.57 31.84
C ILE A 240 1.20 -6.24 33.33
N THR A 241 0.17 -6.35 34.18
CA THR A 241 0.24 -5.96 35.60
C THR A 241 1.40 -6.63 36.35
N SER A 242 1.61 -7.93 36.15
CA SER A 242 2.62 -8.69 36.90
C SER A 242 4.06 -8.26 36.60
N ALA A 243 4.27 -7.57 35.47
CA ALA A 243 5.57 -7.03 35.10
C ALA A 243 5.85 -5.67 35.80
N LEU A 244 4.86 -5.04 36.41
CA LEU A 244 5.02 -3.81 37.18
C LEU A 244 5.72 -4.05 38.54
N ASP A 245 5.60 -5.26 39.06
CA ASP A 245 6.20 -5.73 40.32
C ASP A 245 7.67 -6.16 40.19
N LEU A 246 8.28 -5.97 39.01
CA LEU A 246 9.67 -6.37 38.78
C LEU A 246 10.64 -5.60 39.69
N PRO A 247 11.71 -6.28 40.19
CA PRO A 247 12.78 -5.61 40.89
C PRO A 247 13.45 -4.54 40.00
N PHE A 248 14.03 -3.52 40.62
CA PHE A 248 14.74 -2.46 39.90
C PHE A 248 15.80 -3.05 38.93
N ALA A 249 15.88 -2.50 37.72
CA ALA A 249 16.75 -2.96 36.63
C ALA A 249 16.53 -4.42 36.19
N SER A 250 15.30 -4.93 36.34
CA SER A 250 14.90 -6.23 35.81
C SER A 250 14.01 -6.07 34.58
N ALA A 251 14.10 -7.06 33.69
CA ALA A 251 13.23 -7.21 32.52
C ALA A 251 12.59 -8.61 32.54
N LYS A 252 11.39 -8.72 32.00
CA LYS A 252 10.66 -9.97 31.81
C LYS A 252 10.05 -9.98 30.41
N THR A 253 10.20 -11.08 29.71
CA THR A 253 9.47 -11.33 28.46
C THR A 253 8.32 -12.28 28.76
N GLU A 254 7.12 -11.89 28.36
CA GLU A 254 5.89 -12.68 28.44
C GLU A 254 5.36 -12.93 27.03
N TYR A 255 4.70 -14.07 26.86
CA TYR A 255 4.07 -14.46 25.60
C TYR A 255 2.58 -14.60 25.85
N PHE A 256 1.77 -13.91 25.05
CA PHE A 256 0.31 -13.94 25.09
C PHE A 256 -0.20 -14.56 23.79
N GLY A 257 -0.19 -15.89 23.74
CA GLY A 257 -0.34 -16.59 22.46
C GLY A 257 0.94 -16.41 21.62
N GLU A 258 0.80 -15.79 20.45
CA GLU A 258 1.91 -15.49 19.54
C GLU A 258 2.55 -14.12 19.79
N ILE A 259 1.90 -13.27 20.59
CA ILE A 259 2.39 -11.93 20.90
C ILE A 259 3.53 -12.00 21.92
N GLU A 260 4.71 -11.49 21.55
CA GLU A 260 5.85 -11.31 22.44
C GLU A 260 5.83 -9.91 23.07
N ALA A 261 5.75 -9.84 24.39
CA ALA A 261 5.82 -8.60 25.16
C ALA A 261 7.01 -8.61 26.12
N LYS A 262 7.97 -7.72 25.90
CA LYS A 262 9.07 -7.45 26.82
C LYS A 262 8.70 -6.27 27.71
N VAL A 263 8.85 -6.43 29.01
CA VAL A 263 8.57 -5.37 29.99
C VAL A 263 9.77 -5.18 30.91
N GLU A 264 10.20 -3.93 31.11
CA GLU A 264 11.39 -3.62 31.91
C GLU A 264 11.26 -2.33 32.73
N LYS A 265 11.87 -2.30 33.93
CA LYS A 265 11.97 -1.09 34.75
C LYS A 265 12.94 -0.11 34.08
N VAL A 266 12.46 1.07 33.70
CA VAL A 266 13.28 2.13 33.06
C VAL A 266 13.30 3.39 33.93
N GLY A 267 14.45 4.08 33.98
CA GLY A 267 14.57 5.35 34.70
C GLY A 267 14.38 5.25 36.22
N PHE A 268 13.42 6.01 36.77
CA PHE A 268 13.08 6.04 38.20
C PHE A 268 12.23 4.82 38.61
N SER A 269 12.12 4.53 39.91
CA SER A 269 11.56 3.26 40.43
C SER A 269 10.11 2.95 40.05
N SER A 270 9.34 3.92 39.54
CA SER A 270 7.90 3.80 39.26
C SER A 270 7.53 3.79 37.77
N THR A 271 8.49 3.82 36.85
CA THR A 271 8.24 3.73 35.40
C THR A 271 8.60 2.36 34.87
N VAL A 272 7.75 1.84 33.98
CA VAL A 272 7.92 0.53 33.34
C VAL A 272 7.71 0.67 31.85
N ARG A 273 8.68 0.24 31.05
CA ARG A 273 8.57 0.20 29.59
C ARG A 273 8.00 -1.12 29.14
N ALA A 274 6.94 -1.09 28.34
CA ALA A 274 6.46 -2.23 27.59
C ALA A 274 6.93 -2.10 26.13
N THR A 275 7.42 -3.20 25.56
CA THR A 275 7.80 -3.33 24.15
C THR A 275 7.11 -4.58 23.62
N ILE A 276 6.17 -4.40 22.70
CA ILE A 276 5.28 -5.44 22.22
C ILE A 276 5.50 -5.60 20.73
N LYS A 277 5.91 -6.79 20.31
CA LYS A 277 5.97 -7.14 18.88
C LYS A 277 4.57 -7.49 18.41
N VAL A 278 4.06 -6.75 17.44
CA VAL A 278 2.70 -6.87 16.93
C VAL A 278 2.71 -7.87 15.75
N PRO A 279 1.97 -8.99 15.84
CA PRO A 279 1.81 -9.92 14.72
C PRO A 279 1.08 -9.26 13.54
N ALA A 280 1.38 -9.70 12.31
CA ALA A 280 0.85 -9.09 11.08
C ALA A 280 -0.68 -9.16 10.97
N GLU A 281 -1.33 -10.17 11.57
CA GLU A 281 -2.80 -10.28 11.56
C GLU A 281 -3.53 -9.17 12.34
N PHE A 282 -2.81 -8.30 13.06
CA PHE A 282 -3.38 -7.14 13.76
C PHE A 282 -3.36 -5.86 12.93
N TYR A 283 -2.75 -5.88 11.74
CA TYR A 283 -2.63 -4.73 10.85
C TYR A 283 -2.68 -5.12 9.37
N ASP A 284 -3.28 -6.27 9.04
CA ASP A 284 -3.43 -6.76 7.67
C ASP A 284 -4.38 -5.88 6.83
N THR A 285 -5.29 -5.16 7.49
CA THR A 285 -6.15 -4.13 6.90
C THR A 285 -5.44 -2.79 6.66
N GLY A 286 -4.17 -2.66 7.05
CA GLY A 286 -3.42 -1.39 6.95
C GLY A 286 -3.66 -0.43 8.11
N VAL A 287 -4.33 -0.85 9.17
CA VAL A 287 -4.57 -0.06 10.38
C VAL A 287 -4.30 -0.89 11.64
N LEU A 288 -3.77 -0.24 12.67
CA LEU A 288 -3.52 -0.83 13.98
C LEU A 288 -4.17 0.01 15.09
N SER A 289 -5.17 -0.55 15.75
CA SER A 289 -5.74 0.03 16.97
C SER A 289 -4.92 -0.39 18.19
N VAL A 290 -4.32 0.59 18.88
CA VAL A 290 -3.59 0.38 20.14
C VAL A 290 -4.26 1.11 21.30
N GLY A 291 -4.12 0.57 22.50
CA GLY A 291 -4.61 1.24 23.70
C GLY A 291 -3.88 0.82 24.96
N VAL A 292 -4.07 1.61 26.02
CA VAL A 292 -3.65 1.23 27.37
C VAL A 292 -4.83 1.42 28.30
N ARG A 293 -5.17 0.33 28.99
CA ARG A 293 -6.33 0.24 29.86
C ARG A 293 -5.92 -0.05 31.29
N THR A 294 -6.71 0.46 32.22
CA THR A 294 -6.62 0.10 33.64
C THR A 294 -7.95 -0.44 34.16
N THR A 295 -7.90 -1.22 35.23
CA THR A 295 -9.09 -1.63 35.99
C THR A 295 -8.80 -1.51 37.48
N GLY A 296 -9.82 -1.29 38.29
CA GLY A 296 -9.71 -1.29 39.76
C GLY A 296 -10.68 -0.31 40.40
N SER A 297 -10.91 -0.47 41.70
CA SER A 297 -11.99 0.27 42.41
C SER A 297 -11.50 1.46 43.24
N THR A 298 -10.19 1.64 43.38
CA THR A 298 -9.57 2.67 44.23
C THR A 298 -9.00 3.82 43.43
N SER A 299 -9.03 5.05 43.98
CA SER A 299 -8.38 6.21 43.39
C SER A 299 -6.88 5.96 43.19
N PHE A 300 -6.40 6.07 41.96
CA PHE A 300 -4.99 6.11 41.62
C PHE A 300 -4.75 7.14 40.53
N SER A 301 -3.53 7.64 40.47
CA SER A 301 -3.03 8.40 39.33
C SER A 301 -1.98 7.54 38.63
N ALA A 302 -2.22 7.22 37.37
CA ALA A 302 -1.23 6.65 36.49
C ALA A 302 -1.27 7.35 35.14
N GLY A 303 -0.35 6.97 34.28
CA GLY A 303 -0.39 7.41 32.91
C GLY A 303 0.57 6.67 32.01
N VAL A 304 0.55 7.09 30.76
CA VAL A 304 1.37 6.56 29.68
C VAL A 304 2.19 7.70 29.10
N ASP A 305 3.45 7.42 28.81
CA ASP A 305 4.40 8.36 28.23
C ASP A 305 5.28 7.65 27.19
N ASN A 306 6.01 8.40 26.37
CA ASN A 306 6.95 7.91 25.36
C ASN A 306 6.35 6.79 24.50
N VAL A 307 5.12 6.98 24.03
CA VAL A 307 4.44 6.02 23.17
C VAL A 307 5.11 6.05 21.80
N GLN A 308 5.52 4.89 21.31
CA GLN A 308 6.11 4.74 19.98
C GLN A 308 5.46 3.57 19.24
N VAL A 309 5.27 3.75 17.95
CA VAL A 309 5.01 2.66 17.02
C VAL A 309 6.15 2.66 16.02
N LEU A 310 7.02 1.67 16.16
CA LEU A 310 8.13 1.47 15.25
C LEU A 310 7.67 0.53 14.14
N MET A 311 7.90 0.94 12.90
CA MET A 311 7.60 0.13 11.73
C MET A 311 8.93 -0.24 11.08
N GLU A 312 9.33 -1.51 11.20
CA GLU A 312 10.32 -2.05 10.27
C GLU A 312 9.57 -2.34 9.00
N CYS A 313 9.64 -1.43 8.06
CA CYS A 313 9.25 -1.78 6.72
C CYS A 313 10.34 -2.63 6.12
N THR A 314 9.97 -3.47 5.14
CA THR A 314 10.92 -3.61 4.06
C THR A 314 11.26 -2.18 3.68
N GLU A 315 12.51 -1.72 3.85
CA GLU A 315 13.00 -0.65 2.98
C GLU A 315 12.44 -1.06 1.63
N GLY A 316 11.52 -0.27 1.07
CA GLY A 316 10.82 -0.56 -0.17
C GLY A 316 11.88 -0.67 -1.24
N GLY A 317 12.54 -1.81 -1.27
CA GLY A 317 13.69 -2.03 -2.10
C GLY A 317 13.09 -2.02 -3.47
N THR A 318 13.55 -1.12 -4.31
CA THR A 318 13.26 -1.16 -5.72
C THR A 318 13.52 -2.60 -6.19
N LYS A 319 12.46 -3.37 -6.47
CA LYS A 319 12.59 -4.74 -6.94
C LYS A 319 12.93 -4.70 -8.41
N ALA A 320 13.77 -5.65 -8.82
CA ALA A 320 14.10 -5.82 -10.22
C ALA A 320 13.13 -6.81 -10.85
N GLY A 321 12.46 -6.38 -11.92
CA GLY A 321 11.69 -7.23 -12.80
C GLY A 321 12.01 -6.91 -14.26
N GLY A 322 11.57 -7.72 -15.21
CA GLY A 322 11.91 -7.45 -16.60
C GLY A 322 11.77 -8.63 -17.54
N GLY A 323 12.32 -8.47 -18.74
CA GLY A 323 12.43 -9.53 -19.70
C GLY A 323 13.22 -9.13 -20.95
N GLY A 324 13.82 -10.11 -21.62
CA GLY A 324 14.69 -9.89 -22.78
C GLY A 324 15.26 -11.20 -23.32
N GLY A 325 16.19 -11.12 -24.27
CA GLY A 325 16.80 -12.34 -24.83
C GLY A 325 15.84 -13.13 -25.72
N ASP A 326 15.76 -14.46 -25.53
CA ASP A 326 15.11 -15.40 -26.44
C ASP A 326 13.69 -15.97 -26.16
N PRO A 327 12.72 -15.35 -25.45
CA PRO A 327 12.77 -14.37 -24.38
C PRO A 327 12.66 -15.05 -23.00
N HIS A 328 13.33 -14.43 -22.03
CA HIS A 328 13.27 -14.78 -20.62
C HIS A 328 12.64 -13.63 -19.86
N PHE A 329 11.77 -13.93 -18.91
CA PHE A 329 11.08 -12.99 -18.05
C PHE A 329 11.57 -13.15 -16.61
N GLN A 330 11.96 -12.03 -16.00
CA GLN A 330 12.36 -11.94 -14.60
C GLN A 330 11.17 -11.46 -13.77
N ARG A 331 10.61 -12.37 -12.99
CA ARG A 331 9.65 -12.00 -11.93
C ARG A 331 10.35 -11.21 -10.83
N TRP A 332 9.60 -10.41 -10.06
CA TRP A 332 10.12 -9.51 -9.03
C TRP A 332 11.12 -10.20 -8.09
N ASP A 333 12.40 -9.85 -8.20
CA ASP A 333 13.53 -10.43 -7.45
C ASP A 333 13.63 -11.97 -7.51
N ARG A 334 13.11 -12.59 -8.57
CA ARG A 334 13.23 -14.03 -8.84
C ARG A 334 14.17 -14.31 -10.01
N GLU A 335 14.47 -15.59 -10.22
CA GLU A 335 15.20 -16.05 -11.39
C GLU A 335 14.35 -15.96 -12.66
N HIS A 336 15.02 -15.79 -13.80
CA HIS A 336 14.39 -15.74 -15.11
C HIS A 336 13.72 -17.07 -15.49
N SER A 337 12.57 -16.97 -16.16
CA SER A 337 11.85 -18.11 -16.75
C SER A 337 11.51 -17.81 -18.22
N SER A 338 11.51 -18.83 -19.08
CA SER A 338 11.34 -18.64 -20.53
C SER A 338 9.91 -18.92 -20.96
N PHE A 339 9.32 -18.03 -21.77
CA PHE A 339 8.06 -18.28 -22.47
C PHE A 339 8.22 -17.87 -23.93
N HIS A 340 8.08 -18.83 -24.86
CA HIS A 340 8.40 -18.61 -26.26
C HIS A 340 7.16 -18.33 -27.15
N GLY A 341 6.00 -18.07 -26.57
CA GLY A 341 4.79 -17.77 -27.33
C GLY A 341 4.93 -16.50 -28.19
N GLU A 342 4.32 -16.48 -29.38
CA GLU A 342 4.11 -15.29 -30.20
C GLU A 342 2.69 -14.76 -29.98
N CYS A 343 2.57 -13.57 -29.38
CA CYS A 343 1.34 -12.84 -29.09
C CYS A 343 1.69 -11.50 -28.41
N ASP A 344 0.70 -10.82 -27.85
CA ASP A 344 0.88 -9.69 -26.94
C ASP A 344 0.62 -10.22 -25.53
N LEU A 345 1.46 -9.83 -24.58
CA LEU A 345 1.44 -10.32 -23.21
C LEU A 345 1.36 -9.15 -22.23
N VAL A 346 0.62 -9.33 -21.14
CA VAL A 346 0.58 -8.41 -20.01
C VAL A 346 1.80 -8.69 -19.13
N MET A 347 2.80 -7.81 -19.22
CA MET A 347 4.03 -7.96 -18.45
C MET A 347 3.82 -7.52 -17.00
N VAL A 348 3.22 -6.34 -16.83
CA VAL A 348 2.82 -5.77 -15.53
C VAL A 348 1.51 -5.03 -15.72
N HIS A 349 0.62 -5.17 -14.75
CA HIS A 349 -0.59 -4.39 -14.56
C HIS A 349 -0.63 -3.96 -13.09
N SER A 350 -0.87 -2.69 -12.81
CA SER A 350 -1.13 -2.13 -11.48
C SER A 350 -2.30 -1.17 -11.61
N GLU A 351 -3.36 -1.38 -10.82
CA GLU A 351 -4.55 -0.56 -10.84
C GLU A 351 -4.35 0.68 -9.97
N LYS A 352 -3.72 0.49 -8.80
CA LYS A 352 -3.52 1.52 -7.78
C LYS A 352 -2.37 2.49 -8.08
N PHE A 353 -1.59 2.24 -9.13
CA PHE A 353 -0.45 3.08 -9.52
C PHE A 353 -0.78 4.58 -9.49
N HIS A 354 -0.09 5.33 -8.63
CA HIS A 354 -0.19 6.79 -8.48
C HIS A 354 -1.64 7.34 -8.46
N ASN A 355 -2.33 7.18 -7.34
CA ASN A 355 -3.72 7.61 -7.14
C ASN A 355 -4.68 7.01 -8.18
N ASN A 356 -4.58 5.69 -8.41
CA ASN A 356 -5.41 4.96 -9.39
C ASN A 356 -5.32 5.50 -10.83
N ALA A 357 -4.19 6.14 -11.19
CA ALA A 357 -3.92 6.44 -12.59
C ALA A 357 -3.78 5.13 -13.39
N GLY A 358 -3.31 4.06 -12.74
CA GLY A 358 -3.10 2.77 -13.34
C GLY A 358 -1.88 2.74 -14.26
N LEU A 359 -1.24 1.58 -14.32
CA LEU A 359 -0.09 1.31 -15.18
C LEU A 359 -0.22 -0.07 -15.83
N ASP A 360 0.01 -0.11 -17.14
CA ASP A 360 0.06 -1.35 -17.91
C ASP A 360 1.29 -1.35 -18.78
N LEU A 361 2.07 -2.42 -18.68
CA LEU A 361 3.20 -2.67 -19.55
C LEU A 361 2.90 -3.93 -20.34
N HIS A 362 2.66 -3.79 -21.64
CA HIS A 362 2.47 -4.92 -22.55
C HIS A 362 3.71 -5.12 -23.42
N VAL A 363 4.02 -6.38 -23.69
CA VAL A 363 5.11 -6.76 -24.60
C VAL A 363 4.57 -7.54 -25.78
N ARG A 364 5.21 -7.38 -26.93
CA ARG A 364 4.88 -8.11 -28.15
C ARG A 364 6.01 -9.05 -28.49
N THR A 365 5.75 -10.35 -28.48
CA THR A 365 6.73 -11.38 -28.81
C THR A 365 6.53 -11.90 -30.23
N THR A 366 7.64 -12.21 -30.91
CA THR A 366 7.65 -12.71 -32.30
C THR A 366 8.50 -13.97 -32.40
N ILE A 367 7.98 -15.02 -33.04
CA ILE A 367 8.73 -16.25 -33.27
C ILE A 367 9.76 -16.05 -34.38
N GLU A 368 10.96 -16.58 -34.12
CA GLU A 368 12.01 -16.76 -35.09
C GLU A 368 12.55 -18.19 -35.02
N ASP A 369 12.20 -18.98 -36.03
CA ASP A 369 12.58 -20.39 -36.13
C ASP A 369 12.10 -21.24 -34.92
N TYR A 370 12.99 -21.57 -34.00
CA TYR A 370 12.73 -22.40 -32.81
C TYR A 370 12.74 -21.62 -31.49
N PHE A 371 12.84 -20.28 -31.55
CA PHE A 371 12.77 -19.39 -30.39
C PHE A 371 11.85 -18.18 -30.71
N SER A 372 11.68 -17.26 -29.78
CA SER A 372 11.01 -15.98 -30.03
C SER A 372 11.80 -14.83 -29.41
N TYR A 373 11.39 -13.59 -29.63
CA TYR A 373 12.02 -12.43 -28.99
C TYR A 373 10.98 -11.35 -28.75
N ILE A 374 11.26 -10.46 -27.79
CA ILE A 374 10.44 -9.25 -27.58
C ILE A 374 10.77 -8.24 -28.68
N ASP A 375 9.79 -7.93 -29.52
CA ASP A 375 9.92 -7.07 -30.69
C ASP A 375 9.66 -5.60 -30.35
N SER A 376 8.64 -5.35 -29.53
CA SER A 376 8.24 -4.01 -29.08
C SER A 376 7.52 -4.08 -27.73
N ALA A 377 7.39 -2.93 -27.07
CA ALA A 377 6.63 -2.80 -25.83
C ALA A 377 5.76 -1.54 -25.86
N ALA A 378 4.63 -1.60 -25.16
CA ALA A 378 3.75 -0.47 -24.98
C ALA A 378 3.45 -0.27 -23.48
N LEU A 379 3.56 0.96 -23.03
CA LEU A 379 3.34 1.39 -21.65
C LEU A 379 2.14 2.33 -21.62
N ARG A 380 1.13 2.02 -20.81
CA ARG A 380 0.06 2.95 -20.43
C ARG A 380 0.30 3.43 -19.02
N VAL A 381 0.14 4.73 -18.80
CA VAL A 381 0.03 5.34 -17.47
C VAL A 381 -1.08 6.37 -17.50
N GLY A 382 -2.16 6.14 -16.76
CA GLY A 382 -3.39 6.92 -16.92
C GLY A 382 -3.90 6.90 -18.36
N ASP A 383 -4.28 8.06 -18.86
CA ASP A 383 -4.77 8.24 -20.23
C ASP A 383 -3.68 8.23 -21.31
N ASN A 384 -2.39 8.16 -20.92
CA ASN A 384 -1.28 8.28 -21.85
C ASN A 384 -0.73 6.90 -22.20
N THR A 385 -0.52 6.65 -23.49
CA THR A 385 0.09 5.42 -23.99
C THR A 385 1.34 5.73 -24.79
N VAL A 386 2.42 5.01 -24.48
CA VAL A 386 3.71 5.09 -25.17
C VAL A 386 4.06 3.73 -25.78
N GLU A 387 4.16 3.66 -27.11
CA GLU A 387 4.60 2.46 -27.82
C GLU A 387 6.06 2.64 -28.28
N PHE A 388 6.97 1.84 -27.72
CA PHE A 388 8.41 1.92 -27.99
C PHE A 388 8.82 1.04 -29.17
N HIS A 389 9.62 1.61 -30.06
CA HIS A 389 10.34 0.91 -31.14
C HIS A 389 11.82 1.27 -31.08
N GLN A 390 12.67 0.54 -31.80
CA GLN A 390 14.12 0.74 -31.72
C GLN A 390 14.59 2.18 -31.95
N LYS A 391 13.93 2.97 -32.82
CA LYS A 391 14.43 4.29 -33.25
C LYS A 391 13.44 5.43 -33.07
N PHE A 392 12.23 5.11 -32.66
CA PHE A 392 11.12 6.02 -32.54
C PHE A 392 10.16 5.45 -31.51
N PHE A 393 9.24 6.28 -31.04
CA PHE A 393 8.15 5.84 -30.20
C PHE A 393 6.89 6.58 -30.63
N TYR A 394 5.73 6.03 -30.29
CA TYR A 394 4.47 6.75 -30.41
C TYR A 394 4.03 7.16 -29.02
N LEU A 395 3.71 8.44 -28.82
CA LEU A 395 3.03 8.93 -27.62
C LEU A 395 1.61 9.33 -28.04
N ASN A 396 0.61 8.64 -27.51
CA ASN A 396 -0.81 8.84 -27.84
C ASN A 396 -1.09 8.79 -29.36
N GLY A 397 -0.38 7.88 -30.05
CA GLY A 397 -0.47 7.70 -31.50
C GLY A 397 0.32 8.70 -32.36
N GLU A 398 0.91 9.74 -31.76
CA GLU A 398 1.81 10.66 -32.46
C GLU A 398 3.25 10.16 -32.42
N LYS A 399 3.96 10.23 -33.55
CA LYS A 399 5.30 9.65 -33.71
C LYS A 399 6.40 10.64 -33.32
N PHE A 400 7.30 10.20 -32.45
CA PHE A 400 8.48 10.94 -32.00
C PHE A 400 9.75 10.13 -32.18
N THR A 401 10.90 10.81 -32.12
CA THR A 401 12.23 10.23 -32.23
C THR A 401 13.09 10.60 -31.03
N VAL A 402 14.26 10.00 -30.92
CA VAL A 402 15.24 10.31 -29.86
C VAL A 402 15.64 11.80 -29.85
N ALA A 403 15.53 12.48 -30.99
CA ALA A 403 15.82 13.92 -31.11
C ALA A 403 14.79 14.82 -30.40
N ASP A 404 13.62 14.27 -30.07
CA ASP A 404 12.52 14.98 -29.40
C ASP A 404 12.57 14.84 -27.87
N LEU A 405 13.49 14.02 -27.35
CA LEU A 405 13.66 13.76 -25.92
C LEU A 405 14.49 14.85 -25.21
N PRO A 406 14.28 15.09 -23.90
CA PRO A 406 13.30 14.41 -23.03
C PRO A 406 11.87 14.89 -23.27
N MET A 407 10.91 13.98 -23.07
CA MET A 407 9.48 14.30 -23.14
C MET A 407 8.81 13.92 -21.82
N THR A 408 8.05 14.86 -21.25
CA THR A 408 7.32 14.64 -20.00
C THR A 408 5.82 14.69 -20.26
N PHE A 409 5.09 13.74 -19.68
CA PHE A 409 3.63 13.66 -19.71
C PHE A 409 3.08 13.38 -18.30
N GLY A 410 1.75 13.39 -18.15
CA GLY A 410 1.07 13.23 -16.87
C GLY A 410 0.56 14.53 -16.23
N GLY A 411 -0.36 14.37 -15.29
CA GLY A 411 -1.01 15.43 -14.52
C GLY A 411 -0.20 15.80 -13.28
N ASP A 412 -0.70 15.42 -12.10
CA ASP A 412 -0.05 15.68 -10.82
C ASP A 412 1.29 14.95 -10.71
N PHE A 413 1.32 13.69 -11.16
CA PHE A 413 2.54 12.93 -11.35
C PHE A 413 3.16 13.19 -12.73
N LYS A 414 4.48 13.33 -12.76
CA LYS A 414 5.25 13.63 -13.99
C LYS A 414 6.09 12.43 -14.41
N TYR A 415 5.79 11.92 -15.59
CA TYR A 415 6.50 10.79 -16.21
C TYR A 415 7.40 11.31 -17.31
N THR A 416 8.68 10.95 -17.29
CA THR A 416 9.65 11.49 -18.25
C THR A 416 10.30 10.39 -19.05
N ILE A 417 10.14 10.46 -20.37
CA ILE A 417 10.90 9.67 -21.34
C ILE A 417 12.21 10.41 -21.62
N SER A 418 13.33 9.72 -21.46
CA SER A 418 14.66 10.26 -21.72
C SER A 418 15.52 9.30 -22.55
N ASP A 419 16.49 9.86 -23.28
CA ASP A 419 17.52 9.08 -23.98
C ASP A 419 18.53 8.59 -22.95
N ALA A 420 18.65 7.27 -22.80
CA ALA A 420 19.58 6.69 -21.84
C ALA A 420 20.95 6.46 -22.51
N ALA A 421 22.03 6.81 -21.81
CA ALA A 421 23.37 6.67 -22.36
C ALA A 421 23.71 5.20 -22.63
N VAL A 422 24.02 4.88 -23.89
CA VAL A 422 24.62 3.60 -24.26
C VAL A 422 26.08 3.58 -23.78
N GLU A 423 26.53 2.43 -23.26
CA GLU A 423 27.86 2.27 -22.70
C GLU A 423 28.97 2.62 -23.70
N ALA A 424 30.04 3.26 -23.21
CA ALA A 424 31.16 3.71 -24.03
C ALA A 424 31.80 2.54 -24.81
N GLY A 425 31.96 2.72 -26.13
CA GLY A 425 32.54 1.71 -27.02
C GLY A 425 31.52 0.81 -27.73
N LYS A 426 30.23 0.94 -27.42
CA LYS A 426 29.15 0.31 -28.19
C LYS A 426 28.85 1.09 -29.47
N ASN A 427 28.44 0.37 -30.50
CA ASN A 427 28.11 0.98 -31.80
C ASN A 427 26.67 1.48 -31.78
N ALA A 428 26.45 2.79 -31.72
CA ALA A 428 25.13 3.43 -31.73
C ALA A 428 24.21 3.03 -32.90
N LYS A 429 24.73 2.35 -33.95
CA LYS A 429 23.89 1.77 -35.00
C LYS A 429 23.05 0.57 -34.50
N PHE A 430 23.54 -0.16 -33.51
CA PHE A 430 22.91 -1.38 -33.01
C PHE A 430 22.18 -1.18 -31.68
N TYR A 431 22.49 -0.12 -30.93
CA TYR A 431 21.96 0.10 -29.59
C TYR A 431 21.14 1.38 -29.54
N GLN A 432 20.00 1.33 -28.86
CA GLN A 432 19.20 2.51 -28.49
C GLN A 432 18.50 2.21 -27.17
N TYR A 433 18.64 3.10 -26.18
CA TYR A 433 18.01 2.94 -24.88
C TYR A 433 17.00 4.06 -24.64
N PHE A 434 15.83 3.71 -24.11
CA PHE A 434 14.85 4.67 -23.61
C PHE A 434 14.66 4.43 -22.12
N LYS A 435 14.78 5.46 -21.31
CA LYS A 435 14.42 5.40 -19.89
C LYS A 435 13.11 6.14 -19.70
N VAL A 436 12.18 5.53 -18.97
CA VAL A 436 10.98 6.17 -18.46
C VAL A 436 11.15 6.29 -16.95
N ASP A 437 11.28 7.52 -16.47
CA ASP A 437 11.20 7.83 -15.04
C ASP A 437 9.71 7.90 -14.67
N LEU A 438 9.28 7.01 -13.77
CA LEU A 438 7.90 6.82 -13.36
C LEU A 438 7.61 7.63 -12.08
N HIS A 439 8.03 8.89 -12.02
CA HIS A 439 8.12 9.66 -10.77
C HIS A 439 9.17 9.09 -9.79
N GLU A 440 9.34 9.74 -8.63
CA GLU A 440 10.48 9.69 -7.71
C GLU A 440 11.18 8.33 -7.56
N ASP A 441 10.44 7.24 -7.40
CA ASP A 441 10.96 5.98 -6.87
C ASP A 441 11.10 4.84 -7.90
N SER A 442 10.46 4.93 -9.07
CA SER A 442 10.45 3.87 -10.08
C SER A 442 10.94 4.28 -11.46
N SER A 443 11.46 3.32 -12.22
CA SER A 443 11.78 3.54 -13.63
C SER A 443 11.73 2.28 -14.48
N ILE A 444 11.51 2.47 -15.79
CA ILE A 444 11.57 1.40 -16.79
C ILE A 444 12.65 1.75 -17.82
N LEU A 445 13.55 0.81 -18.08
CA LEU A 445 14.60 0.93 -19.07
C LEU A 445 14.37 -0.04 -20.23
N PHE A 446 14.14 0.50 -21.42
CA PHE A 446 14.00 -0.23 -22.67
C PHE A 446 15.33 -0.23 -23.41
N LYS A 447 16.01 -1.37 -23.50
CA LYS A 447 17.29 -1.55 -24.18
C LYS A 447 17.12 -2.30 -25.49
N TYR A 448 17.34 -1.63 -26.62
CA TYR A 448 17.41 -2.31 -27.91
C TYR A 448 18.84 -2.74 -28.25
N TYR A 449 19.00 -3.98 -28.70
CA TYR A 449 20.16 -4.45 -29.44
C TYR A 449 19.73 -5.12 -30.74
N LYS A 450 20.06 -4.51 -31.89
CA LYS A 450 19.57 -4.93 -33.21
C LYS A 450 18.04 -5.01 -33.22
N LYS A 451 17.43 -6.19 -33.11
CA LYS A 451 15.98 -6.40 -33.06
C LYS A 451 15.47 -6.86 -31.70
N PHE A 452 16.38 -7.16 -30.77
CA PHE A 452 16.04 -7.66 -29.45
C PHE A 452 15.77 -6.47 -28.53
N LEU A 453 14.59 -6.48 -27.91
CA LEU A 453 14.25 -5.58 -26.82
C LEU A 453 14.47 -6.31 -25.48
N THR A 454 15.26 -5.69 -24.60
CA THR A 454 15.29 -6.02 -23.17
C THR A 454 14.59 -4.90 -22.41
N ILE A 455 13.75 -5.25 -21.45
CA ILE A 455 13.02 -4.34 -20.58
C ILE A 455 13.47 -4.63 -19.15
N SER A 456 13.91 -3.59 -18.44
CA SER A 456 14.24 -3.68 -17.03
C SER A 456 13.34 -2.73 -16.26
N VAL A 457 12.58 -3.26 -15.32
CA VAL A 457 11.71 -2.51 -14.43
C VAL A 457 12.40 -2.46 -13.07
N ALA A 458 12.63 -1.24 -12.60
CA ALA A 458 13.06 -0.94 -11.26
C ALA A 458 11.83 -0.35 -10.56
N GLY A 459 11.03 -1.21 -9.93
CA GLY A 459 9.74 -0.84 -9.35
C GLY A 459 9.84 -0.71 -7.84
N HIS A 460 9.31 0.36 -7.27
CA HIS A 460 9.17 0.57 -5.83
C HIS A 460 7.81 0.06 -5.34
N ALA A 461 7.69 -0.25 -4.05
CA ALA A 461 6.46 -0.77 -3.46
C ALA A 461 5.29 0.21 -3.58
N ASN A 462 5.54 1.52 -3.39
CA ASN A 462 4.53 2.58 -3.56
C ASN A 462 3.85 2.54 -4.93
N ASP A 463 4.57 2.07 -5.95
CA ASP A 463 4.09 2.09 -7.33
C ASP A 463 3.55 0.74 -7.78
N PHE A 464 4.10 -0.36 -7.24
CA PHE A 464 3.87 -1.70 -7.78
C PHE A 464 3.33 -2.70 -6.76
N SER A 465 2.99 -2.30 -5.52
CA SER A 465 2.53 -3.21 -4.45
C SER A 465 1.36 -4.11 -4.86
N ASP A 466 0.42 -3.59 -5.65
CA ASP A 466 -0.74 -4.31 -6.17
C ASP A 466 -0.48 -4.97 -7.55
N SER A 467 0.74 -4.88 -8.06
CA SER A 467 1.01 -5.27 -9.44
C SER A 467 0.95 -6.77 -9.65
N VAL A 468 0.39 -7.16 -10.79
CA VAL A 468 0.24 -8.53 -11.29
C VAL A 468 0.67 -8.60 -12.76
N GLY A 469 0.81 -9.80 -13.32
CA GLY A 469 1.27 -10.00 -14.71
C GLY A 469 2.42 -11.00 -14.81
N LEU A 470 3.10 -11.06 -15.96
CA LEU A 470 4.26 -11.96 -16.11
C LEU A 470 5.40 -11.73 -15.10
N LEU A 471 5.46 -10.56 -14.46
CA LEU A 471 6.44 -10.29 -13.39
C LEU A 471 6.04 -10.88 -12.02
N GLY A 472 4.86 -11.46 -11.90
CA GLY A 472 4.30 -11.99 -10.65
C GLY A 472 3.69 -10.92 -9.77
N ASP A 473 3.19 -11.31 -8.60
CA ASP A 473 2.81 -10.35 -7.56
C ASP A 473 4.05 -9.63 -7.02
N TYR A 474 3.95 -8.35 -6.68
CA TYR A 474 5.12 -7.61 -6.23
C TYR A 474 5.67 -8.07 -4.89
N ALA A 475 4.83 -8.48 -3.96
CA ALA A 475 5.24 -8.87 -2.61
C ALA A 475 6.20 -10.06 -2.62
N THR A 476 5.88 -11.10 -3.39
CA THR A 476 6.60 -12.37 -3.39
C THR A 476 7.19 -12.76 -4.74
N GLY A 477 6.72 -12.20 -5.86
CA GLY A 477 7.10 -12.61 -7.21
C GLY A 477 6.54 -13.99 -7.60
N GLU A 478 5.50 -14.47 -6.92
CA GLU A 478 4.77 -15.68 -7.26
C GLU A 478 3.94 -15.50 -8.53
N MET A 479 3.65 -16.63 -9.19
CA MET A 479 2.88 -16.66 -10.43
C MET A 479 1.41 -16.71 -10.07
N ILE A 480 0.74 -15.56 -10.06
CA ILE A 480 -0.68 -15.46 -9.68
C ILE A 480 -1.53 -15.32 -10.95
N SER A 481 -2.55 -16.16 -11.11
CA SER A 481 -3.52 -16.05 -12.21
C SER A 481 -4.44 -14.84 -12.02
N ARG A 482 -5.25 -14.49 -13.02
CA ARG A 482 -6.23 -13.40 -12.89
C ARG A 482 -7.31 -13.68 -11.85
N ASP A 483 -7.56 -14.95 -11.56
CA ASP A 483 -8.50 -15.40 -10.52
C ASP A 483 -7.87 -15.43 -9.11
N GLY A 484 -6.58 -15.09 -8.97
CA GLY A 484 -5.87 -15.06 -7.68
C GLY A 484 -5.21 -16.39 -7.28
N ASP A 485 -5.19 -17.39 -8.16
CA ASP A 485 -4.60 -18.71 -7.86
C ASP A 485 -3.09 -18.76 -8.16
N ILE A 486 -2.33 -19.45 -7.30
CA ILE A 486 -0.90 -19.70 -7.54
C ILE A 486 -0.73 -20.76 -8.65
N MET A 487 0.01 -20.40 -9.69
CA MET A 487 0.41 -21.25 -10.79
C MET A 487 1.83 -21.79 -10.59
N THR A 488 2.14 -22.95 -11.20
CA THR A 488 3.46 -23.61 -11.07
C THR A 488 4.15 -23.93 -12.38
N ASP A 489 3.44 -23.84 -13.51
CA ASP A 489 3.98 -24.02 -14.85
C ASP A 489 4.07 -22.66 -15.57
N PHE A 490 5.26 -22.32 -16.05
CA PHE A 490 5.51 -21.00 -16.65
C PHE A 490 4.92 -20.87 -18.06
N ASP A 491 4.74 -21.96 -18.80
CA ASP A 491 4.09 -21.91 -20.10
C ASP A 491 2.58 -21.66 -19.93
N GLU A 492 1.93 -22.34 -18.98
CA GLU A 492 0.55 -22.06 -18.60
C GLU A 492 0.39 -20.61 -18.09
N TYR A 493 1.33 -20.14 -17.27
CA TYR A 493 1.38 -18.75 -16.80
C TYR A 493 1.51 -17.74 -17.95
N GLY A 494 2.33 -18.06 -18.96
CA GLY A 494 2.47 -17.24 -20.16
C GLY A 494 1.18 -17.14 -20.98
N PHE A 495 0.40 -18.22 -21.04
CA PHE A 495 -0.91 -18.20 -21.69
C PHE A 495 -1.97 -17.45 -20.89
N GLU A 496 -1.95 -17.55 -19.56
CA GLU A 496 -2.85 -16.83 -18.65
C GLU A 496 -2.71 -15.30 -18.83
N TRP A 497 -1.48 -14.84 -18.97
CA TRP A 497 -1.16 -13.42 -19.18
C TRP A 497 -1.07 -13.02 -20.66
N GLN A 498 -1.67 -13.79 -21.57
CA GLN A 498 -1.96 -13.31 -22.91
C GLN A 498 -2.98 -12.18 -22.86
N VAL A 499 -2.71 -11.09 -23.61
CA VAL A 499 -3.64 -9.96 -23.71
C VAL A 499 -5.00 -10.45 -24.24
N ASN A 500 -6.04 -10.17 -23.47
CA ASN A 500 -7.41 -10.53 -23.72
C ASN A 500 -8.29 -9.28 -24.01
N PRO A 501 -9.59 -9.45 -24.31
CA PRO A 501 -10.48 -8.32 -24.61
C PRO A 501 -10.81 -7.38 -23.45
N GLU A 502 -10.58 -7.81 -22.21
CA GLU A 502 -10.79 -7.04 -20.98
C GLU A 502 -9.55 -6.19 -20.65
N ASP A 503 -8.37 -6.62 -21.10
CA ASP A 503 -7.13 -5.85 -20.97
C ASP A 503 -7.10 -4.60 -21.86
N ALA A 504 -6.27 -3.64 -21.47
CA ALA A 504 -6.04 -2.43 -22.23
C ALA A 504 -5.38 -2.70 -23.58
N LYS A 505 -5.98 -2.21 -24.67
CA LYS A 505 -5.36 -2.30 -26.00
C LYS A 505 -4.31 -1.21 -26.19
N LEU A 506 -3.05 -1.53 -25.93
CA LEU A 506 -1.96 -0.54 -25.95
C LEU A 506 -1.30 -0.37 -27.32
N PHE A 507 -1.13 -1.44 -28.08
CA PHE A 507 -0.48 -1.38 -29.40
C PHE A 507 -1.41 -0.77 -30.45
N MET A 508 -0.88 0.14 -31.27
CA MET A 508 -1.63 0.78 -32.36
C MET A 508 -2.14 -0.25 -33.38
N ASP A 509 -1.25 -1.17 -33.78
CA ASP A 509 -1.57 -2.22 -34.73
C ASP A 509 -2.00 -3.50 -34.01
N ALA A 510 -3.22 -3.97 -34.33
CA ALA A 510 -3.67 -5.29 -33.94
C ALA A 510 -2.99 -6.34 -34.83
N ARG A 511 -2.43 -7.38 -34.20
CA ARG A 511 -1.77 -8.50 -34.86
C ARG A 511 -2.45 -9.81 -34.42
N ALA A 512 -2.34 -10.89 -35.20
CA ALA A 512 -2.67 -12.24 -34.75
C ALA A 512 -1.39 -13.01 -34.37
N PRO A 513 -1.43 -13.91 -33.37
CA PRO A 513 -2.60 -14.37 -32.63
C PRO A 513 -2.93 -13.49 -31.41
N GLN A 514 -4.22 -13.27 -31.12
CA GLN A 514 -4.72 -12.59 -29.92
C GLN A 514 -6.06 -13.16 -29.48
N LEU A 515 -6.33 -13.15 -28.17
CA LEU A 515 -7.64 -13.52 -27.64
C LEU A 515 -8.72 -12.49 -28.08
N PRO A 516 -9.98 -12.92 -28.25
CA PRO A 516 -10.49 -14.28 -28.02
C PRO A 516 -10.36 -15.18 -29.26
N PHE A 517 -9.69 -14.71 -30.32
CA PHE A 517 -9.68 -15.38 -31.61
C PHE A 517 -8.65 -16.51 -31.69
N GLU A 518 -7.47 -16.31 -31.11
CA GLU A 518 -6.37 -17.27 -31.18
C GLU A 518 -5.42 -17.13 -29.98
N GLN A 519 -5.12 -18.25 -29.32
CA GLN A 519 -4.12 -18.32 -28.26
C GLN A 519 -2.71 -18.11 -28.83
N CYS A 520 -1.76 -17.66 -28.00
CA CYS A 520 -0.35 -17.53 -28.36
C CYS A 520 0.17 -18.76 -29.10
N ARG A 521 0.91 -18.55 -30.19
CA ARG A 521 1.52 -19.65 -30.94
C ARG A 521 2.86 -20.00 -30.33
N MET A 522 3.12 -21.28 -30.08
CA MET A 522 4.45 -21.76 -29.68
C MET A 522 5.32 -22.09 -30.89
N PRO A 523 6.66 -22.02 -30.80
CA PRO A 523 7.56 -22.42 -31.88
C PRO A 523 7.33 -23.88 -32.28
N THR A 524 7.12 -24.13 -33.57
CA THR A 524 6.88 -25.49 -34.09
C THR A 524 8.16 -26.23 -34.47
N ALA A 525 9.26 -25.49 -34.69
CA ALA A 525 10.57 -26.08 -34.91
C ALA A 525 11.14 -26.59 -33.58
N ALA A 526 11.61 -27.84 -33.58
CA ALA A 526 12.18 -28.44 -32.37
C ALA A 526 13.48 -27.73 -31.98
N ARG A 527 13.52 -27.14 -30.77
CA ARG A 527 14.73 -26.57 -30.19
C ARG A 527 15.85 -27.62 -30.19
N PRO A 528 17.03 -27.36 -30.79
CA PRO A 528 18.13 -28.31 -30.74
C PRO A 528 18.53 -28.54 -29.27
N ALA A 529 18.76 -29.80 -28.88
CA ALA A 529 19.17 -30.10 -27.51
C ALA A 529 20.40 -29.28 -27.09
N ARG A 530 20.44 -28.75 -25.85
CA ARG A 530 21.56 -27.95 -25.31
C ARG A 530 22.93 -28.55 -25.62
N ARG A 531 23.10 -29.87 -25.42
CA ARG A 531 24.35 -30.60 -25.73
C ARG A 531 24.75 -30.50 -27.22
N LYS A 532 23.76 -30.46 -28.11
CA LYS A 532 23.97 -30.35 -29.56
C LYS A 532 24.33 -28.92 -29.96
N LEU A 533 23.72 -27.89 -29.37
CA LEU A 533 24.11 -26.48 -29.58
C LEU A 533 25.56 -26.24 -29.12
N ARG A 534 25.88 -26.66 -27.90
CA ARG A 534 27.24 -26.49 -27.33
C ARG A 534 28.30 -27.26 -28.10
N GLY A 535 27.95 -28.42 -28.67
CA GLY A 535 28.86 -29.25 -29.45
C GLY A 535 28.92 -28.94 -30.94
N SER A 536 28.03 -28.08 -31.48
CA SER A 536 28.03 -27.74 -32.91
C SER A 536 29.06 -26.69 -33.29
N ASP A 537 29.39 -25.78 -32.38
CA ASP A 537 30.42 -24.76 -32.57
C ASP A 537 31.12 -24.45 -31.24
N ASN A 538 32.21 -25.17 -30.95
CA ASN A 538 32.99 -24.96 -29.73
C ASN A 538 33.58 -23.54 -29.65
N ALA A 539 33.91 -22.91 -30.78
CA ALA A 539 34.51 -21.57 -30.76
C ALA A 539 33.46 -20.52 -30.35
N LEU A 540 32.24 -20.63 -30.87
CA LEU A 540 31.12 -19.79 -30.45
C LEU A 540 30.74 -20.03 -28.99
N TYR A 541 30.74 -21.28 -28.53
CA TYR A 541 30.42 -21.60 -27.14
C TYR A 541 31.40 -20.99 -26.14
N GLU A 542 32.71 -21.05 -26.41
CA GLU A 542 33.71 -20.39 -25.54
C GLU A 542 33.55 -18.87 -25.57
N ALA A 543 33.30 -18.28 -26.75
CA ALA A 543 33.06 -16.84 -26.88
C ALA A 543 31.77 -16.40 -26.13
N ALA A 544 30.72 -17.23 -26.17
CA ALA A 544 29.48 -16.99 -25.44
C ALA A 544 29.72 -16.98 -23.92
N ARG A 545 30.42 -17.99 -23.39
CA ARG A 545 30.76 -18.06 -21.97
C ARG A 545 31.63 -16.89 -21.51
N GLU A 546 32.60 -16.48 -22.33
CA GLU A 546 33.44 -15.31 -22.03
C GLU A 546 32.61 -14.02 -22.01
N ALA A 547 31.74 -13.82 -22.99
CA ALA A 547 30.88 -12.64 -23.06
C ALA A 547 29.87 -12.59 -21.91
N CYS A 548 29.28 -13.73 -21.53
CA CYS A 548 28.30 -13.84 -20.44
C CYS A 548 28.93 -13.94 -19.03
N ALA A 549 30.26 -13.91 -18.89
CA ALA A 549 30.94 -14.12 -17.61
C ALA A 549 30.61 -13.08 -16.51
N HIS A 550 29.98 -11.96 -16.87
CA HIS A 550 29.50 -10.93 -15.95
C HIS A 550 28.14 -11.28 -15.32
N VAL A 551 27.37 -12.18 -15.95
CA VAL A 551 26.08 -12.69 -15.48
C VAL A 551 26.32 -13.80 -14.45
N LYS A 552 25.49 -13.86 -13.40
CA LYS A 552 25.64 -14.78 -12.27
C LYS A 552 24.48 -15.79 -12.22
N GLY A 553 24.66 -16.88 -11.49
CA GLY A 553 23.57 -17.83 -11.17
C GLY A 553 23.01 -18.55 -12.40
N GLY A 554 21.70 -18.85 -12.38
CA GLY A 554 20.99 -19.50 -13.48
C GLY A 554 21.01 -18.69 -14.79
N ASP A 555 21.03 -17.36 -14.69
CA ASP A 555 21.01 -16.43 -15.82
C ASP A 555 22.27 -16.53 -16.69
N PHE A 556 23.40 -16.96 -16.12
CA PHE A 556 24.63 -17.19 -16.90
C PHE A 556 24.40 -18.23 -18.03
N GLU A 557 23.66 -19.28 -17.74
CA GLU A 557 23.37 -20.33 -18.72
C GLU A 557 22.32 -19.87 -19.74
N LEU A 558 21.37 -19.01 -19.35
CA LEU A 558 20.41 -18.40 -20.27
C LEU A 558 21.10 -17.43 -21.25
N CYS A 559 21.95 -16.53 -20.75
CA CYS A 559 22.78 -15.66 -21.59
C CYS A 559 23.64 -16.45 -22.58
N THR A 560 24.28 -17.53 -22.10
CA THR A 560 25.11 -18.38 -22.97
C THR A 560 24.25 -19.04 -24.05
N ASP A 561 23.08 -19.54 -23.68
CA ASP A 561 22.17 -20.18 -24.61
C ASP A 561 21.60 -19.19 -25.63
N ASP A 562 21.29 -17.95 -25.25
CA ASP A 562 20.86 -16.87 -26.15
C ASP A 562 21.90 -16.62 -27.26
N VAL A 563 23.18 -16.50 -26.90
CA VAL A 563 24.27 -16.32 -27.87
C VAL A 563 24.37 -17.55 -28.78
N MET A 564 24.20 -18.75 -28.23
CA MET A 564 24.25 -19.98 -29.02
C MET A 564 23.03 -20.16 -29.93
N THR A 565 21.85 -19.72 -29.47
CA THR A 565 20.59 -19.74 -30.21
C THR A 565 20.67 -18.79 -31.39
N THR A 566 21.18 -17.57 -31.17
CA THR A 566 21.18 -16.49 -32.17
C THR A 566 22.44 -16.44 -33.03
N GLY A 567 23.53 -17.08 -32.58
CA GLY A 567 24.84 -16.97 -33.20
C GLY A 567 25.52 -15.61 -33.00
N ASP A 568 25.03 -14.78 -32.07
CA ASP A 568 25.43 -13.38 -31.93
C ASP A 568 25.98 -13.07 -30.52
N VAL A 569 27.31 -13.04 -30.41
CA VAL A 569 28.02 -12.75 -29.16
C VAL A 569 27.66 -11.38 -28.57
N GLY A 570 27.22 -10.43 -29.41
CA GLY A 570 26.83 -9.10 -28.93
C GLY A 570 25.56 -9.10 -28.07
N LEU A 571 24.72 -10.13 -28.19
CA LEU A 571 23.47 -10.26 -27.43
C LEU A 571 23.73 -10.35 -25.92
N ALA A 572 24.85 -10.94 -25.51
CA ALA A 572 25.26 -11.02 -24.11
C ALA A 572 25.39 -9.66 -23.41
N SER A 573 25.42 -8.55 -24.14
CA SER A 573 25.60 -7.23 -23.53
C SER A 573 24.34 -6.45 -23.21
N ILE A 574 23.18 -7.03 -23.49
CA ILE A 574 21.87 -6.52 -23.02
C ILE A 574 21.25 -7.42 -21.95
N TRP A 575 22.08 -8.29 -21.36
CA TRP A 575 21.79 -9.07 -20.15
C TRP A 575 22.14 -8.29 -18.89
#